data_AF-A0A6N8BTH6-F1
#
_entry.id   AF-A0A6N8BTH6-F1
#
_cell.length_a   1.000
_cell.length_b   1.000
_cell.length_c   1.000
_cell.angle_alpha   90.00
_cell.angle_beta   90.00
_cell.angle_gamma   90.00
#
_symmetry.space_group_name_H-M   'P 1'
#
loop_
_entity.id
_entity.type
_entity.pdbx_description
1 polymer ?
#
loop_
_entity_poly.entity_id
_entity_poly.type
_entity_poly.pdbx_seq_one_letter_code
_entity_poly.pdbx_strand_id
1 'polypeptide(L)'
;MNKVTAAVTRYIQNAFSELDPKSFSQEPAYVAALMGRLRGVAWEDDDGTLVKFKTTVIDDRGPKSAESRFGADFAISLEMTGRDYNVSKAVFGQGKRGKIEKLRTSEKRRLDEQCSKMSKHTKEYLILETPMISGASPMVRLRSDSEITPSGQQISLQNYIVEMFIACKHGDKRPSFVSAVQESNLSQLSIIVEGLDPNLIPDSKPRHKPRF
;
A
#
# COMPACT_ATOMS: atom_id res chain seq x y z
N MET A 1 -25.23 2.86 8.87
CA MET A 1 -23.79 3.07 8.58
C MET A 1 -23.24 3.98 9.67
N ASN A 2 -22.18 3.59 10.40
CA ASN A 2 -21.58 4.42 11.46
C ASN A 2 -21.05 5.74 10.84
N LYS A 3 -21.14 6.86 11.57
CA LYS A 3 -20.65 8.20 11.16
C LYS A 3 -19.22 8.15 10.62
N VAL A 4 -18.34 7.40 11.27
CA VAL A 4 -16.94 7.20 10.82
C VAL A 4 -16.89 6.58 9.43
N THR A 5 -17.63 5.49 9.20
CA THR A 5 -17.68 4.82 7.89
C THR A 5 -18.19 5.75 6.79
N ALA A 6 -19.22 6.55 7.07
CA ALA A 6 -19.77 7.51 6.11
C ALA A 6 -18.77 8.64 5.79
N ALA A 7 -18.09 9.18 6.81
CA ALA A 7 -17.08 10.22 6.63
C ALA A 7 -15.88 9.72 5.83
N VAL A 8 -15.34 8.55 6.18
CA VAL A 8 -14.23 7.95 5.45
C VAL A 8 -14.63 7.59 4.02
N THR A 9 -15.84 7.08 3.81
CA THR A 9 -16.37 6.84 2.46
C THR A 9 -16.37 8.12 1.61
N ARG A 10 -16.87 9.23 2.18
CA ARG A 10 -16.89 10.53 1.50
C ARG A 10 -15.49 11.05 1.21
N TYR A 11 -14.59 10.95 2.18
CA TYR A 11 -13.17 11.34 2.03
C TYR A 11 -12.54 10.62 0.82
N ILE A 12 -12.75 9.30 0.73
CA ILE A 12 -12.23 8.48 -0.36
C ILE A 12 -12.89 8.84 -1.71
N GLN A 13 -14.20 9.06 -1.73
CA GLN A 13 -14.91 9.48 -2.94
C GLN A 13 -14.42 10.83 -3.48
N ASN A 14 -14.16 11.79 -2.59
CA ASN A 14 -13.60 13.09 -2.95
C ASN A 14 -12.20 12.92 -3.57
N ALA A 15 -11.36 12.06 -3.00
CA ALA A 15 -10.03 11.78 -3.55
C ALA A 15 -10.07 11.25 -5.00
N PHE A 16 -11.13 10.55 -5.40
CA PHE A 16 -11.27 9.97 -6.74
C PHE A 16 -11.97 10.90 -7.73
N SER A 17 -13.06 11.54 -7.30
CA SER A 17 -13.91 12.35 -8.17
C SER A 17 -13.20 13.59 -8.73
N GLU A 18 -12.18 14.08 -8.03
CA GLU A 18 -11.35 15.19 -8.48
C GLU A 18 -10.24 14.80 -9.47
N LEU A 19 -10.08 13.51 -9.77
CA LEU A 19 -9.09 13.02 -10.72
C LEU A 19 -9.76 12.67 -12.05
N ASP A 20 -9.44 13.44 -13.09
CA ASP A 20 -9.77 13.06 -14.46
C ASP A 20 -8.68 12.16 -15.05
N PRO A 21 -8.94 10.87 -15.31
CA PRO A 21 -7.92 9.95 -15.83
C PRO A 21 -7.38 10.36 -17.21
N LYS A 22 -8.11 11.18 -17.97
CA LYS A 22 -7.64 11.73 -19.25
C LYS A 22 -6.52 12.75 -19.09
N SER A 23 -6.43 13.40 -17.93
CA SER A 23 -5.35 14.35 -17.60
C SER A 23 -4.02 13.64 -17.32
N PHE A 24 -4.01 12.30 -17.24
CA PHE A 24 -2.82 11.51 -16.97
C PHE A 24 -2.52 10.60 -18.15
N SER A 25 -1.44 10.88 -18.88
CA SER A 25 -0.97 10.03 -19.98
C SER A 25 -0.23 8.77 -19.50
N GLN A 26 0.30 8.81 -18.27
CA GLN A 26 1.13 7.75 -17.68
C GLN A 26 0.47 7.20 -16.41
N GLU A 27 0.52 5.87 -16.25
CA GLU A 27 0.00 5.16 -15.07
C GLU A 27 0.64 5.63 -13.75
N PRO A 28 1.98 5.77 -13.63
CA PRO A 28 2.60 6.26 -12.40
C PRO A 28 2.11 7.65 -11.98
N ALA A 29 1.84 8.53 -12.94
CA ALA A 29 1.35 9.89 -12.64
C ALA A 29 -0.06 9.86 -12.03
N TYR A 30 -0.95 9.02 -12.55
CA TYR A 30 -2.28 8.83 -11.97
C TYR A 30 -2.19 8.24 -10.56
N VAL A 31 -1.38 7.19 -10.39
CA VAL A 31 -1.18 6.55 -9.07
C VAL A 31 -0.64 7.55 -8.07
N ALA A 32 0.38 8.34 -8.43
CA ALA A 32 0.95 9.36 -7.56
C ALA A 32 -0.07 10.43 -7.16
N ALA A 33 -0.87 10.92 -8.12
CA ALA A 33 -1.93 11.88 -7.85
C ALA A 33 -2.99 11.30 -6.90
N LEU A 34 -3.43 10.06 -7.15
CA LEU A 34 -4.37 9.34 -6.31
C LEU A 34 -3.85 9.17 -4.87
N MET A 35 -2.60 8.72 -4.72
CA MET A 35 -1.98 8.58 -3.40
C MET A 35 -1.89 9.92 -2.68
N GLY A 36 -1.48 10.98 -3.38
CA GLY A 36 -1.43 12.33 -2.84
C GLY A 36 -2.78 12.82 -2.31
N ARG A 37 -3.88 12.47 -3.00
CA ARG A 37 -5.25 12.81 -2.57
C ARG A 37 -5.77 11.94 -1.43
N LEU A 38 -5.36 10.68 -1.36
CA LEU A 38 -5.76 9.76 -0.29
C LEU A 38 -5.03 10.06 1.02
N ARG A 39 -3.84 10.65 0.99
CA ARG A 39 -3.06 10.99 2.18
C ARG A 39 -3.75 12.07 3.03
N GLY A 40 -3.94 11.80 4.32
CA GLY A 40 -4.51 12.77 5.24
C GLY A 40 -5.36 12.15 6.34
N VAL A 41 -6.02 13.01 7.10
CA VAL A 41 -6.97 12.63 8.16
C VAL A 41 -8.36 12.52 7.52
N ALA A 42 -8.94 11.32 7.56
CA ALA A 42 -10.27 11.04 7.03
C ALA A 42 -11.36 11.22 8.08
N TRP A 43 -11.02 11.07 9.36
CA TRP A 43 -11.89 11.32 10.50
C TRP A 43 -11.06 11.67 11.73
N GLU A 44 -11.52 12.65 12.49
CA GLU A 44 -11.03 12.97 13.83
C GLU A 44 -12.21 13.54 14.63
N ASP A 45 -12.39 13.08 15.86
CA ASP A 45 -13.38 13.62 16.80
C ASP A 45 -12.78 13.93 18.18
N ASP A 46 -13.53 14.69 18.98
CA ASP A 46 -13.10 15.16 20.30
C ASP A 46 -12.92 14.01 21.31
N ASP A 47 -13.48 12.82 21.03
CA ASP A 47 -13.32 11.61 21.84
C ASP A 47 -11.99 10.89 21.56
N GLY A 48 -11.15 11.44 20.68
CA GLY A 48 -9.85 10.89 20.30
C GLY A 48 -9.92 9.80 19.24
N THR A 49 -11.05 9.64 18.55
CA THR A 49 -11.14 8.71 17.42
C THR A 49 -10.45 9.32 16.21
N LEU A 50 -9.42 8.66 15.70
CA LEU A 50 -8.65 9.09 14.54
C LEU A 50 -8.68 8.02 13.46
N VAL A 51 -8.87 8.42 12.21
CA VAL A 51 -8.63 7.60 11.02
C VAL A 51 -7.75 8.38 10.07
N LYS A 52 -6.50 7.96 9.90
CA LYS A 52 -5.49 8.65 9.10
C LYS A 52 -4.85 7.71 8.08
N PHE A 53 -4.78 8.18 6.85
CA PHE A 53 -4.06 7.52 5.77
C PHE A 53 -2.70 8.18 5.54
N LYS A 54 -1.68 7.33 5.47
CA LYS A 54 -0.36 7.68 4.93
C LYS A 54 -0.20 6.93 3.62
N THR A 55 0.39 7.55 2.62
CA THR A 55 0.64 6.92 1.33
C THR A 55 2.07 7.20 0.90
N THR A 56 2.69 6.21 0.29
CA THR A 56 4.05 6.30 -0.24
C THR A 56 3.99 5.94 -1.71
N VAL A 57 4.51 6.82 -2.57
CA VAL A 57 4.81 6.48 -3.97
C VAL A 57 6.24 5.95 -3.97
N ILE A 58 6.41 4.71 -4.44
CA ILE A 58 7.69 4.01 -4.38
C ILE A 58 8.55 4.48 -5.56
N ASP A 59 9.85 4.65 -5.31
CA ASP A 59 10.79 5.14 -6.31
C ASP A 59 10.97 4.13 -7.45
N ASP A 60 10.69 4.59 -8.66
CA ASP A 60 10.77 3.83 -9.92
C ASP A 60 12.03 4.17 -10.75
N ARG A 61 12.81 5.18 -10.34
CA ARG A 61 13.89 5.72 -11.18
C ARG A 61 15.20 4.93 -11.06
N GLY A 62 15.56 4.29 -12.17
CA GLY A 62 16.91 3.76 -12.43
C GLY A 62 17.10 2.27 -12.12
N PRO A 63 18.24 1.69 -12.53
CA PRO A 63 18.59 0.33 -12.20
C PRO A 63 18.65 0.15 -10.67
N LYS A 64 18.02 -0.91 -10.14
CA LYS A 64 17.89 -1.20 -8.70
C LYS A 64 16.99 -0.24 -7.92
N SER A 65 16.08 0.47 -8.60
CA SER A 65 15.00 1.23 -7.96
C SER A 65 14.20 0.36 -6.99
N ALA A 66 13.52 0.99 -6.03
CA ALA A 66 12.70 0.27 -5.06
C ALA A 66 11.59 -0.53 -5.76
N GLU A 67 10.93 0.03 -6.78
CA GLU A 67 9.95 -0.71 -7.60
C GLU A 67 10.59 -1.97 -8.21
N SER A 68 11.80 -1.86 -8.76
CA SER A 68 12.46 -3.01 -9.40
C SER A 68 12.79 -4.14 -8.41
N ARG A 69 13.03 -3.80 -7.14
CA ARG A 69 13.39 -4.75 -6.08
C ARG A 69 12.17 -5.36 -5.40
N PHE A 70 11.18 -4.53 -5.09
CA PHE A 70 10.04 -4.89 -4.25
C PHE A 70 8.75 -5.13 -5.05
N GLY A 71 8.69 -4.68 -6.30
CA GLY A 71 7.57 -4.94 -7.22
C GLY A 71 6.29 -4.17 -6.89
N ALA A 72 6.39 -3.07 -6.16
CA ALA A 72 5.27 -2.22 -5.78
C ALA A 72 5.48 -0.79 -6.31
N ASP A 73 4.40 -0.16 -6.75
CA ASP A 73 4.38 1.25 -7.16
C ASP A 73 4.04 2.17 -5.99
N PHE A 74 3.28 1.66 -5.01
CA PHE A 74 2.86 2.43 -3.85
C PHE A 74 2.64 1.56 -2.61
N ALA A 75 2.53 2.24 -1.47
CA ALA A 75 2.02 1.67 -0.24
C ALA A 75 0.93 2.58 0.35
N ILE A 76 -0.07 1.97 0.98
CA ILE A 76 -1.07 2.68 1.79
C ILE A 76 -0.94 2.19 3.22
N SER A 77 -0.83 3.10 4.17
CA SER A 77 -0.84 2.80 5.60
C SER A 77 -2.01 3.48 6.27
N LEU A 78 -2.58 2.78 7.24
CA LEU A 78 -3.71 3.19 8.04
C LEU A 78 -3.29 3.25 9.49
N GLU A 79 -3.55 4.40 10.09
CA GLU A 79 -3.45 4.64 11.52
C GLU A 79 -4.86 4.92 12.03
N MET A 80 -5.32 4.06 12.94
CA MET A 80 -6.62 4.16 13.56
C MET A 80 -6.48 4.12 15.07
N THR A 81 -6.94 5.16 15.73
CA THR A 81 -6.94 5.25 17.19
C THR A 81 -8.36 5.49 17.66
N GLY A 82 -8.72 4.91 18.80
CA GLY A 82 -9.93 5.20 19.53
C GLY A 82 -9.74 4.80 21.00
N ARG A 83 -10.78 4.92 21.81
CA ARG A 83 -10.71 4.65 23.25
C ARG A 83 -10.15 3.26 23.58
N ASP A 84 -10.58 2.24 22.83
CA ASP A 84 -10.27 0.83 23.11
C ASP A 84 -9.43 0.16 22.01
N TYR A 85 -8.96 0.92 21.02
CA TYR A 85 -8.19 0.35 19.92
C TYR A 85 -7.11 1.30 19.40
N ASN A 86 -5.98 0.70 19.03
CA ASN A 86 -4.92 1.35 18.26
C ASN A 86 -4.45 0.35 17.20
N VAL A 87 -4.68 0.70 15.94
CA VAL A 87 -4.35 -0.15 14.78
C VAL A 87 -3.46 0.65 13.86
N SER A 88 -2.28 0.08 13.60
CA SER A 88 -1.37 0.55 12.56
C SER A 88 -1.09 -0.59 11.60
N LYS A 89 -1.29 -0.35 10.31
CA LYS A 89 -1.08 -1.37 9.28
C LYS A 89 -0.85 -0.79 7.90
N ALA A 90 -0.34 -1.62 7.00
CA ALA A 90 -0.05 -1.20 5.64
C ALA A 90 -0.31 -2.28 4.59
N VAL A 91 -0.37 -1.86 3.33
CA VAL A 91 -0.52 -2.73 2.17
C VAL A 91 0.35 -2.19 1.03
N PHE A 92 0.97 -3.11 0.28
CA PHE A 92 1.59 -2.77 -1.01
C PHE A 92 0.58 -2.79 -2.15
N GLY A 93 0.79 -1.91 -3.11
CA GLY A 93 0.00 -1.86 -4.33
C GLY A 93 0.87 -1.76 -5.57
N GLN A 94 0.48 -2.51 -6.60
CA GLN A 94 0.93 -2.31 -7.97
C GLN A 94 -0.21 -1.67 -8.77
N GLY A 95 0.06 -0.54 -9.43
CA GLY A 95 -0.85 0.06 -10.39
C GLY A 95 -0.85 -0.69 -11.72
N LYS A 96 -2.01 -0.73 -12.37
CA LYS A 96 -2.18 -1.08 -13.78
C LYS A 96 -3.24 -0.19 -14.43
N ARG A 97 -2.99 0.32 -15.63
CA ARG A 97 -3.98 1.09 -16.39
C ARG A 97 -5.01 0.17 -17.05
N GLY A 98 -6.28 0.40 -16.75
CA GLY A 98 -7.38 -0.42 -17.27
C GLY A 98 -7.49 -1.78 -16.58
N LYS A 99 -8.21 -2.70 -17.24
CA LYS A 99 -8.50 -4.04 -16.69
C LYS A 99 -7.35 -5.01 -16.92
N ILE A 100 -6.95 -5.75 -15.89
CA ILE A 100 -5.85 -6.73 -15.94
C ILE A 100 -6.10 -7.81 -17.00
N GLU A 101 -7.34 -8.24 -17.20
CA GLU A 101 -7.68 -9.27 -18.20
C GLU A 101 -7.30 -8.84 -19.62
N LYS A 102 -7.31 -7.53 -19.87
CA LYS A 102 -7.00 -6.92 -21.18
C LYS A 102 -5.51 -6.62 -21.37
N LEU A 103 -4.66 -6.86 -20.37
CA LEU A 103 -3.22 -6.68 -20.50
C LEU A 103 -2.65 -7.64 -21.55
N ARG A 104 -1.62 -7.17 -22.26
CA ARG A 104 -0.85 -8.03 -23.18
C ARG A 104 -0.10 -9.10 -22.39
N THR A 105 0.24 -10.21 -23.03
CA THR A 105 0.95 -11.32 -22.38
C THR A 105 2.27 -10.88 -21.70
N SER A 106 3.02 -9.97 -22.34
CA SER A 106 4.25 -9.42 -21.75
C SER A 106 4.00 -8.60 -20.48
N GLU A 107 2.91 -7.82 -20.44
CA GLU A 107 2.52 -7.01 -19.29
C GLU A 107 1.98 -7.88 -18.16
N LYS A 108 1.21 -8.93 -18.48
CA LYS A 108 0.76 -9.93 -17.50
C LYS A 108 1.96 -10.61 -16.84
N ARG A 109 2.95 -11.04 -17.64
CA ARG A 109 4.19 -11.63 -17.11
C ARG A 109 4.94 -10.67 -16.19
N ARG A 110 5.08 -9.40 -16.59
CA ARG A 110 5.71 -8.36 -15.75
C ARG A 110 4.94 -8.15 -14.44
N LEU A 111 3.62 -8.12 -14.50
CA LEU A 111 2.77 -8.00 -13.30
C LEU A 111 2.93 -9.21 -12.38
N ASP A 112 3.02 -10.42 -12.92
CA ASP A 112 3.28 -11.63 -12.13
C ASP A 112 4.64 -11.59 -11.43
N GLU A 113 5.68 -11.10 -12.12
CA GLU A 113 7.00 -10.84 -11.52
C GLU A 113 6.93 -9.80 -10.40
N GLN A 114 6.16 -8.72 -10.58
CA GLN A 114 5.93 -7.68 -9.56
C GLN A 114 5.21 -8.27 -8.33
N CYS A 115 4.13 -9.04 -8.53
CA CYS A 115 3.44 -9.74 -7.46
C CYS A 115 4.35 -10.73 -6.72
N SER A 116 5.17 -11.49 -7.44
CA SER A 116 6.14 -12.42 -6.85
C SER A 116 7.20 -11.72 -6.00
N LYS A 117 7.54 -10.47 -6.31
CA LYS A 117 8.44 -9.67 -5.46
C LYS A 117 7.70 -9.21 -4.19
N MET A 118 6.50 -8.64 -4.33
CA MET A 118 5.71 -8.20 -3.17
C MET A 118 5.42 -9.33 -2.18
N SER A 119 5.09 -10.53 -2.67
CA SER A 119 4.75 -11.69 -1.82
C SER A 119 5.90 -12.16 -0.92
N LYS A 120 7.15 -11.90 -1.31
CA LYS A 120 8.32 -12.18 -0.45
C LYS A 120 8.36 -11.32 0.79
N HIS A 121 7.69 -10.16 0.76
CA HIS A 121 7.73 -9.18 1.84
C HIS A 121 6.45 -9.16 2.66
N THR A 122 5.30 -9.45 2.05
CA THR A 122 4.01 -9.51 2.74
C THR A 122 3.05 -10.43 2.02
N LYS A 123 2.15 -11.07 2.77
CA LYS A 123 1.03 -11.85 2.22
C LYS A 123 -0.13 -10.97 1.76
N GLU A 124 -0.09 -9.68 2.13
CA GLU A 124 -1.19 -8.73 2.02
C GLU A 124 -0.79 -7.63 1.05
N TYR A 125 -1.04 -7.83 -0.24
CA TYR A 125 -0.81 -6.85 -1.30
C TYR A 125 -1.98 -6.82 -2.27
N LEU A 126 -2.07 -5.75 -3.07
CA LEU A 126 -3.16 -5.54 -3.99
C LEU A 126 -2.69 -5.09 -5.37
N ILE A 127 -3.56 -5.25 -6.35
CA ILE A 127 -3.39 -4.67 -7.68
C ILE A 127 -4.48 -3.63 -7.87
N LEU A 128 -4.08 -2.42 -8.25
CA LEU A 128 -4.95 -1.29 -8.50
C LEU A 128 -5.14 -1.10 -10.01
N GLU A 129 -6.35 -1.34 -10.48
CA GLU A 129 -6.77 -1.01 -11.84
C GLU A 129 -7.23 0.45 -11.88
N THR A 130 -6.40 1.29 -12.50
CA THR A 130 -6.71 2.71 -12.67
C THR A 130 -7.71 2.90 -13.82
N PRO A 131 -8.72 3.75 -13.65
CA PRO A 131 -9.76 3.97 -14.65
C PRO A 131 -9.19 4.59 -15.92
N MET A 132 -9.82 4.29 -17.06
CA MET A 132 -9.47 4.90 -18.35
C MET A 132 -10.45 6.00 -18.78
N ILE A 133 -11.59 6.10 -18.10
CA ILE A 133 -12.67 7.04 -18.42
C ILE A 133 -12.98 7.88 -17.18
N SER A 134 -13.30 9.15 -17.40
CA SER A 134 -13.67 10.10 -16.35
C SER A 134 -14.92 9.63 -15.61
N GLY A 135 -14.94 9.79 -14.29
CA GLY A 135 -16.05 9.37 -13.43
C GLY A 135 -16.08 7.88 -13.04
N ALA A 136 -15.19 7.05 -13.61
CA ALA A 136 -15.06 5.66 -13.15
C ALA A 136 -14.16 5.57 -11.90
N SER A 137 -14.59 4.78 -10.91
CA SER A 137 -13.78 4.51 -9.72
C SER A 137 -12.63 3.54 -10.02
N PRO A 138 -11.45 3.71 -9.38
CA PRO A 138 -10.42 2.69 -9.40
C PRO A 138 -10.92 1.38 -8.78
N MET A 139 -10.44 0.27 -9.32
CA MET A 139 -10.80 -1.07 -8.87
C MET A 139 -9.59 -1.77 -8.28
N VAL A 140 -9.83 -2.63 -7.29
CA VAL A 140 -8.83 -3.41 -6.59
C VAL A 140 -9.06 -4.87 -6.88
N ARG A 141 -7.96 -5.59 -7.11
CA ARG A 141 -7.91 -7.05 -7.07
C ARG A 141 -6.99 -7.47 -5.95
N LEU A 142 -7.51 -8.37 -5.12
CA LEU A 142 -6.75 -9.03 -4.08
C LEU A 142 -6.09 -10.26 -4.70
N ARG A 143 -4.82 -10.46 -4.36
CA ARG A 143 -4.09 -11.67 -4.73
C ARG A 143 -3.51 -12.24 -3.45
N SER A 144 -3.91 -13.46 -3.10
CA SER A 144 -3.24 -14.22 -2.06
C SER A 144 -2.29 -15.22 -2.71
N ASP A 145 -1.19 -15.55 -2.02
CA ASP A 145 -0.16 -16.46 -2.51
C ASP A 145 -0.67 -17.89 -2.78
N SER A 146 -1.91 -18.20 -2.39
CA SER A 146 -2.50 -19.53 -2.52
C SER A 146 -3.26 -19.78 -3.82
N GLU A 147 -3.67 -18.76 -4.58
CA GLU A 147 -4.39 -18.98 -5.84
C GLU A 147 -4.39 -17.73 -6.74
N ILE A 148 -3.82 -17.88 -7.94
CA ILE A 148 -4.08 -16.95 -9.05
C ILE A 148 -5.49 -17.26 -9.52
N THR A 149 -6.52 -16.78 -8.83
CA THR A 149 -7.87 -16.86 -9.39
C THR A 149 -7.90 -15.91 -10.60
N PRO A 150 -8.08 -16.41 -11.83
CA PRO A 150 -8.29 -15.54 -13.00
C PRO A 150 -9.58 -14.72 -12.87
N SER A 151 -10.40 -15.05 -11.87
CA SER A 151 -11.65 -14.43 -11.44
C SER A 151 -11.55 -13.61 -10.14
N GLY A 152 -10.33 -13.35 -9.63
CA GLY A 152 -10.12 -12.70 -8.34
C GLY A 152 -11.05 -11.52 -8.12
N GLN A 153 -11.81 -11.56 -7.01
CA GLN A 153 -12.92 -10.66 -6.75
C GLN A 153 -12.49 -9.20 -6.96
N GLN A 154 -13.03 -8.60 -8.03
CA GLN A 154 -12.80 -7.21 -8.34
C GLN A 154 -13.75 -6.37 -7.47
N ILE A 155 -13.19 -5.49 -6.65
CA ILE A 155 -13.95 -4.60 -5.76
C ILE A 155 -13.53 -3.17 -6.02
N SER A 156 -14.41 -2.19 -5.80
CA SER A 156 -13.98 -0.79 -5.91
C SER A 156 -12.93 -0.47 -4.84
N LEU A 157 -11.99 0.43 -5.13
CA LEU A 157 -11.00 0.86 -4.14
C LEU A 157 -11.67 1.42 -2.88
N GLN A 158 -12.82 2.10 -3.03
CA GLN A 158 -13.65 2.55 -1.92
C GLN A 158 -14.10 1.39 -1.03
N ASN A 159 -14.72 0.36 -1.61
CA ASN A 159 -15.21 -0.78 -0.86
C ASN A 159 -14.06 -1.58 -0.26
N TYR A 160 -12.94 -1.73 -0.98
CA TYR A 160 -11.72 -2.31 -0.42
C TYR A 160 -11.27 -1.56 0.85
N ILE A 161 -11.11 -0.24 0.78
CA ILE A 161 -10.63 0.52 1.92
C ILE A 161 -11.60 0.39 3.10
N VAL A 162 -12.91 0.47 2.88
CA VAL A 162 -13.89 0.40 3.98
C VAL A 162 -14.05 -1.01 4.53
N GLU A 163 -14.35 -1.98 3.66
CA GLU A 163 -14.80 -3.32 4.05
C GLU A 163 -13.67 -4.30 4.33
N MET A 164 -12.46 -4.02 3.82
CA MET A 164 -11.29 -4.89 3.98
C MET A 164 -10.20 -4.20 4.80
N PHE A 165 -9.84 -2.97 4.43
CA PHE A 165 -8.74 -2.27 5.09
C PHE A 165 -9.18 -1.69 6.45
N ILE A 166 -10.17 -0.82 6.55
CA ILE A 166 -10.61 -0.28 7.86
C ILE A 166 -11.17 -1.38 8.75
N ALA A 167 -11.98 -2.28 8.20
CA ALA A 167 -12.54 -3.43 8.93
C ALA A 167 -11.50 -4.49 9.35
N CYS A 168 -10.20 -4.24 9.15
CA CYS A 168 -9.13 -5.10 9.65
C CYS A 168 -9.05 -6.52 9.06
N LYS A 169 -9.60 -6.74 7.87
CA LYS A 169 -9.58 -8.04 7.16
C LYS A 169 -8.41 -8.21 6.19
N HIS A 170 -7.73 -7.12 5.82
CA HIS A 170 -6.55 -7.15 4.94
C HIS A 170 -5.49 -6.14 5.41
N GLY A 171 -4.23 -6.39 5.11
CA GLY A 171 -3.11 -5.48 5.40
C GLY A 171 -2.22 -5.95 6.55
N ASP A 172 -0.92 -5.77 6.36
CA ASP A 172 0.13 -6.22 7.25
C ASP A 172 0.25 -5.31 8.48
N LYS A 173 0.21 -5.92 9.66
CA LYS A 173 0.26 -5.24 10.96
C LYS A 173 1.64 -5.31 11.61
N ARG A 174 2.63 -5.97 10.99
CA ARG A 174 3.98 -6.08 11.56
C ARG A 174 4.59 -4.67 11.65
N PRO A 175 4.99 -4.20 12.85
CA PRO A 175 5.48 -2.83 13.01
C PRO A 175 6.66 -2.49 12.10
N SER A 176 7.56 -3.46 11.89
CA SER A 176 8.72 -3.34 11.00
C SER A 176 8.32 -3.11 9.55
N PHE A 177 7.29 -3.82 9.06
CA PHE A 177 6.73 -3.60 7.72
C PHE A 177 6.07 -2.23 7.61
N VAL A 178 5.18 -1.89 8.56
CA VAL A 178 4.44 -0.63 8.54
C VAL A 178 5.38 0.58 8.57
N SER A 179 6.44 0.52 9.37
CA SER A 179 7.47 1.57 9.41
C SER A 179 8.26 1.63 8.10
N ALA A 180 8.67 0.48 7.56
CA ALA A 180 9.52 0.42 6.37
C ALA A 180 8.83 0.98 5.11
N VAL A 181 7.51 0.79 4.97
CA VAL A 181 6.78 1.26 3.78
C VAL A 181 6.49 2.77 3.76
N GLN A 182 6.86 3.51 4.81
CA GLN A 182 6.75 4.98 4.81
C GLN A 182 7.83 5.66 3.97
N GLU A 183 8.91 4.95 3.61
CA GLU A 183 10.01 5.47 2.82
C GLU A 183 9.89 5.03 1.36
N SER A 184 10.00 5.97 0.40
CA SER A 184 9.87 5.66 -1.03
C SER A 184 10.94 4.72 -1.57
N ASN A 185 12.11 4.69 -0.94
CA ASN A 185 13.22 3.81 -1.32
C ASN A 185 13.13 2.40 -0.68
N LEU A 186 12.20 2.20 0.25
CA LEU A 186 11.99 0.95 1.02
C LEU A 186 13.28 0.40 1.65
N SER A 187 14.20 1.27 2.05
CA SER A 187 15.53 0.90 2.53
C SER A 187 15.48 -0.09 3.70
N GLN A 188 14.62 0.22 4.68
CA GLN A 188 14.40 -0.57 5.90
C GLN A 188 13.83 -1.96 5.64
N LEU A 189 13.09 -2.16 4.55
CA LEU A 189 12.51 -3.46 4.23
C LEU A 189 13.57 -4.47 3.79
N SER A 190 14.66 -3.98 3.19
CA SER A 190 15.82 -4.80 2.81
C SER A 190 16.47 -5.46 4.02
N ILE A 191 16.59 -4.69 5.11
CA ILE A 191 17.29 -5.08 6.34
C ILE A 191 16.52 -6.21 7.05
N ILE A 192 15.19 -6.14 7.05
CA ILE A 192 14.31 -7.12 7.68
C ILE A 192 14.36 -8.48 6.96
N VAL A 193 14.40 -8.48 5.63
CA VAL A 193 14.40 -9.74 4.84
C VAL A 193 15.77 -10.42 4.84
N GLU A 194 16.85 -9.67 5.00
CA GLU A 194 18.21 -10.21 5.14
C GLU A 194 18.52 -10.76 6.55
N GLY A 195 17.52 -10.83 7.44
CA GLY A 195 17.65 -11.46 8.76
C GLY A 195 18.36 -10.61 9.82
N LEU A 196 18.64 -9.34 9.52
CA LEU A 196 19.12 -8.36 10.50
C LEU A 196 17.90 -7.68 11.13
N ASP A 197 17.18 -8.36 12.03
CA ASP A 197 16.19 -7.66 12.84
C ASP A 197 16.92 -6.58 13.67
N PRO A 198 16.61 -5.27 13.51
CA PRO A 198 17.25 -4.22 14.29
C PRO A 198 16.97 -4.37 15.81
N ASN A 199 16.01 -5.19 16.21
CA ASN A 199 15.75 -5.54 17.62
C ASN A 199 16.58 -6.72 18.15
N LEU A 200 17.42 -7.33 17.31
CA LEU A 200 18.31 -8.45 17.68
C LEU A 200 19.78 -8.03 17.88
N ILE A 201 20.07 -6.76 18.17
CA ILE A 201 21.42 -6.40 18.65
C ILE A 201 21.54 -6.87 20.11
N PRO A 202 22.30 -7.93 20.43
CA PRO A 202 22.58 -8.27 21.82
C PRO A 202 23.54 -7.21 22.33
N ASP A 203 23.31 -6.71 23.56
CA ASP A 203 24.24 -5.84 24.28
C ASP A 203 25.68 -6.33 24.10
N SER A 204 26.44 -5.61 23.26
CA SER A 204 27.82 -5.96 23.03
C SER A 204 28.59 -5.64 24.31
N LYS A 205 28.98 -6.69 25.03
CA LYS A 205 29.90 -6.65 26.18
C LYS A 205 31.06 -5.67 25.96
N PRO A 206 31.56 -5.01 27.03
CA PRO A 206 32.59 -4.01 26.92
C PRO A 206 33.88 -4.63 26.35
N ARG A 207 34.34 -4.11 25.20
CA ARG A 207 35.63 -4.49 24.61
C ARG A 207 36.77 -3.89 25.45
N HIS A 208 37.71 -4.76 25.83
CA HIS A 208 38.96 -4.38 26.49
C HIS A 208 39.71 -3.29 25.70
N LYS A 209 40.14 -2.23 26.39
CA LYS A 209 41.06 -1.23 25.84
C LYS A 209 42.43 -1.89 25.57
N PRO A 210 43.07 -1.63 24.42
CA PRO A 210 44.47 -1.97 24.25
C PRO A 210 45.31 -1.06 25.16
N ARG A 211 46.22 -1.66 25.92
CA ARG A 211 47.30 -0.94 26.59
C ARG A 211 48.33 -0.53 25.53
N PHE A 212 48.62 0.76 25.47
CA PHE A 212 49.83 1.30 24.83
C PHE A 212 51.02 1.08 25.75
#